data_AF-A0A6N6L7S4-F1
#
_entry.id   AF-A0A6N6L7S4-F1
#
_cell.length_a   1.000
_cell.length_b   1.000
_cell.length_c   1.000
_cell.angle_alpha   90.00
_cell.angle_beta   90.00
_cell.angle_gamma   90.00
#
_symmetry.space_group_name_H-M   'P 1'
#
loop_
_entity.id
_entity.type
_entity.pdbx_description
1 polymer ?
#
loop_
_entity_poly.entity_id
_entity_poly.type
_entity_poly.pdbx_seq_one_letter_code
_entity_poly.pdbx_strand_id
1 'polypeptide(L)'
;MNCQRVIPSLREWFYKYSDQGLVVIGNHYPEFSYEEDLDNLKDALVRLDVPYPVTQDNERRTWGAYNNRYWPTLYLIDKQGDIRYVHIGEGAYDETEAAIRTLLAEEYSGN
;
A
#
# COMPACT_ATOMS: atom_id res chain seq x y z
N MET A 1 -4.76 5.99 13.47
CA MET A 1 -5.63 7.03 12.85
C MET A 1 -5.15 7.51 11.47
N ASN A 2 -3.87 7.85 11.29
CA ASN A 2 -3.36 8.40 10.01
C ASN A 2 -3.50 7.44 8.81
N CYS A 3 -3.46 6.12 9.03
CA CYS A 3 -3.65 5.14 7.95
C CYS A 3 -4.99 5.29 7.22
N GLN A 4 -6.08 5.62 7.95
CA GLN A 4 -7.41 5.75 7.34
C GLN A 4 -7.48 6.92 6.35
N ARG A 5 -6.64 7.95 6.53
CA ARG A 5 -6.61 9.14 5.68
C ARG A 5 -5.87 8.93 4.36
N VAL A 6 -5.05 7.88 4.27
CA VAL A 6 -4.35 7.53 3.03
C VAL A 6 -5.19 6.61 2.13
N ILE A 7 -6.16 5.87 2.70
CA ILE A 7 -7.01 4.92 1.96
C ILE A 7 -7.76 5.58 0.77
N PRO A 8 -8.36 6.77 0.87
CA PRO A 8 -9.03 7.40 -0.27
C PRO A 8 -8.11 7.54 -1.49
N SER A 9 -6.85 7.98 -1.29
CA SER A 9 -5.88 8.12 -2.37
C SER A 9 -5.45 6.76 -2.93
N LEU A 10 -5.23 5.75 -2.07
CA LEU A 10 -4.92 4.39 -2.53
C LEU A 10 -6.06 3.79 -3.36
N ARG A 11 -7.31 4.05 -2.97
CA ARG A 11 -8.50 3.63 -3.72
C ARG A 11 -8.58 4.33 -5.07
N GLU A 12 -8.36 5.65 -5.11
CA GLU A 12 -8.34 6.41 -6.36
C GLU A 12 -7.29 5.84 -7.30
N TRP A 13 -6.04 5.66 -6.84
CA TRP A 13 -4.95 5.14 -7.67
C TRP A 13 -5.21 3.72 -8.13
N PHE A 14 -5.78 2.86 -7.29
CA PHE A 14 -6.21 1.52 -7.70
C PHE A 14 -7.17 1.61 -8.89
N TYR A 15 -8.30 2.31 -8.77
CA TYR A 15 -9.27 2.39 -9.86
C TYR A 15 -8.71 3.07 -11.12
N LYS A 16 -7.85 4.07 -10.96
CA LYS A 16 -7.31 4.86 -12.07
C LYS A 16 -6.24 4.12 -12.87
N TYR A 17 -5.44 3.26 -12.21
CA TYR A 17 -4.22 2.71 -12.80
C TYR A 17 -4.16 1.19 -12.84
N SER A 18 -5.11 0.44 -12.28
CA SER A 18 -5.06 -1.03 -12.34
C SER A 18 -5.03 -1.57 -13.77
N ASP A 19 -5.81 -0.99 -14.68
CA ASP A 19 -5.78 -1.38 -16.11
C ASP A 19 -4.51 -0.95 -16.84
N GLN A 20 -3.69 -0.11 -16.21
CA GLN A 20 -2.40 0.37 -16.74
C GLN A 20 -1.22 -0.41 -16.14
N GLY A 21 -1.47 -1.38 -15.25
CA GLY A 21 -0.47 -2.24 -14.64
C GLY A 21 -0.13 -1.90 -13.18
N LEU A 22 -0.82 -0.95 -12.54
CA LEU A 22 -0.62 -0.70 -11.11
C LEU A 22 -1.27 -1.82 -10.28
N VAL A 23 -0.47 -2.45 -9.43
CA VAL A 23 -0.94 -3.37 -8.40
C VAL A 23 -0.80 -2.70 -7.04
N VAL A 24 -1.88 -2.69 -6.25
CA VAL A 24 -1.89 -2.19 -4.87
C VAL A 24 -2.09 -3.38 -3.94
N ILE A 25 -1.24 -3.49 -2.91
CA ILE A 25 -1.36 -4.50 -1.84
C ILE A 25 -1.24 -3.78 -0.50
N GLY A 26 -2.25 -3.95 0.36
CA GLY A 26 -2.18 -3.45 1.74
C GLY A 26 -1.56 -4.49 2.66
N ASN A 27 -0.44 -4.18 3.32
CA ASN A 27 0.06 -5.01 4.42
C ASN A 27 -0.45 -4.48 5.76
N HIS A 28 -1.42 -5.17 6.36
CA HIS A 28 -1.96 -4.83 7.67
C HIS A 28 -1.11 -5.46 8.77
N TYR A 29 -0.22 -4.67 9.34
CA TYR A 29 0.43 -4.98 10.62
C TYR A 29 -0.32 -4.22 11.73
N PRO A 30 -0.87 -4.90 12.75
CA PRO A 30 -1.70 -4.27 13.78
C PRO A 30 -0.87 -3.38 14.73
N GLU A 31 -1.42 -2.22 15.07
CA GLU A 31 -0.91 -1.32 16.12
C GLU A 31 -1.43 -1.76 17.50
N PHE A 32 -2.64 -2.30 17.56
CA PHE A 32 -3.30 -2.77 18.77
C PHE A 32 -3.75 -4.23 18.66
N SER A 33 -3.81 -4.96 19.78
CA SER A 33 -4.16 -6.39 19.80
C SER A 33 -5.55 -6.71 19.22
N TYR A 34 -6.52 -5.80 19.31
CA TYR A 34 -7.84 -6.01 18.72
C TYR A 34 -7.81 -5.96 17.17
N GLU A 35 -6.75 -5.40 16.58
CA GLU A 35 -6.54 -5.34 15.12
C GLU A 35 -5.92 -6.64 14.57
N GLU A 36 -5.52 -7.56 15.45
CA GLU A 36 -5.11 -8.93 15.08
C GLU A 36 -6.30 -9.83 14.73
N ASP A 37 -7.51 -9.46 15.15
CA ASP A 37 -8.71 -10.22 14.84
C ASP A 37 -9.08 -10.06 13.36
N LEU A 38 -9.21 -11.20 12.67
CA LEU A 38 -9.47 -11.24 11.23
C LEU A 38 -10.84 -10.66 10.86
N ASP A 39 -11.85 -10.84 11.70
CA ASP A 39 -13.20 -10.37 11.40
C ASP A 39 -13.30 -8.85 11.61
N ASN A 40 -12.62 -8.32 12.63
CA ASN A 40 -12.44 -6.87 12.78
C ASN A 40 -11.73 -6.24 11.56
N LEU A 41 -10.71 -6.92 11.02
CA LEU A 41 -10.02 -6.46 9.81
C LEU A 41 -10.98 -6.46 8.61
N LYS A 42 -11.68 -7.57 8.34
CA LYS A 42 -12.65 -7.65 7.24
C LYS A 42 -13.73 -6.56 7.33
N ASP A 43 -14.29 -6.36 8.51
CA ASP A 43 -15.30 -5.32 8.75
C ASP A 43 -14.75 -3.92 8.48
N ALA A 44 -13.48 -3.68 8.84
CA ALA A 44 -12.80 -2.43 8.52
C ALA A 44 -12.60 -2.26 7.00
N LEU A 45 -12.19 -3.31 6.28
CA LEU A 45 -12.01 -3.26 4.82
C LEU A 45 -13.32 -2.94 4.09
N VAL A 46 -14.44 -3.55 4.51
CA VAL A 46 -15.77 -3.27 3.97
C VAL A 46 -16.19 -1.84 4.29
N ARG A 47 -16.09 -1.42 5.55
CA ARG A 47 -16.46 -0.06 5.99
C ARG A 47 -15.65 1.03 5.30
N LEU A 48 -14.38 0.76 5.05
CA LEU A 48 -13.43 1.68 4.41
C LEU A 48 -13.36 1.47 2.90
N ASP A 49 -14.24 0.65 2.31
CA ASP A 49 -14.35 0.41 0.86
C ASP A 49 -12.96 0.20 0.22
N VAL A 50 -12.21 -0.78 0.74
CA VAL A 50 -10.86 -1.11 0.26
C VAL A 50 -10.98 -2.12 -0.89
N PRO A 51 -10.68 -1.75 -2.14
CA PRO A 51 -10.93 -2.61 -3.30
C PRO A 51 -9.77 -3.54 -3.65
N TYR A 52 -8.60 -3.32 -3.04
CA TYR A 52 -7.37 -4.04 -3.32
C TYR A 52 -7.09 -5.15 -2.30
N PRO A 53 -6.28 -6.17 -2.65
CA PRO A 53 -5.88 -7.23 -1.72
C PRO A 53 -5.19 -6.69 -0.46
N VAL A 54 -5.50 -7.29 0.68
CA VAL A 54 -4.87 -6.97 1.97
C VAL A 54 -4.36 -8.25 2.63
N THR A 55 -3.10 -8.23 3.05
CA THR A 55 -2.49 -9.28 3.88
C THR A 55 -2.60 -8.90 5.35
N GLN A 56 -2.86 -9.89 6.21
CA GLN A 56 -2.78 -9.74 7.66
C GLN A 56 -1.42 -10.25 8.14
N ASP A 57 -0.60 -9.36 8.68
CA ASP A 57 0.80 -9.60 9.05
C ASP A 57 0.98 -9.58 10.57
N ASN A 58 0.10 -10.25 11.33
CA ASN A 58 0.12 -10.25 12.80
C ASN A 58 1.47 -10.68 13.39
N GLU A 59 2.22 -11.51 12.66
CA GLU A 59 3.55 -11.99 13.09
C GLU A 59 4.72 -11.08 12.67
N ARG A 60 4.45 -9.91 12.06
CA ARG A 60 5.46 -8.92 11.65
C ARG A 60 6.49 -9.47 10.65
N ARG A 61 6.12 -10.46 9.83
CA ARG A 61 7.04 -11.08 8.87
C ARG A 61 7.35 -10.13 7.72
N THR A 62 6.31 -9.60 7.07
CA THR A 62 6.47 -8.66 5.95
C THR A 62 6.98 -7.32 6.45
N TRP A 63 6.38 -6.80 7.53
CA TRP A 63 6.80 -5.56 8.17
C TRP A 63 8.28 -5.59 8.57
N GLY A 64 8.72 -6.70 9.16
CA GLY A 64 10.12 -6.92 9.53
C GLY A 64 11.05 -7.00 8.31
N ALA A 65 10.64 -7.73 7.26
CA ALA A 65 11.41 -7.87 6.03
C ALA A 65 11.65 -6.53 5.31
N TYR A 66 10.67 -5.62 5.34
CA TYR A 66 10.79 -4.26 4.81
C TYR A 66 11.52 -3.29 5.77
N ASN A 67 11.96 -3.77 6.94
CA ASN A 67 12.53 -2.97 8.03
C ASN A 67 11.65 -1.74 8.35
N ASN A 68 10.33 -1.89 8.23
CA ASN A 68 9.40 -0.79 8.45
C ASN A 68 9.30 -0.46 9.94
N ARG A 69 9.00 0.81 10.26
CA ARG A 69 8.88 1.29 11.64
C ARG A 69 7.70 2.24 11.85
N TYR A 70 6.97 2.59 10.80
CA TYR A 70 5.98 3.66 10.84
C TYR A 70 4.71 3.28 10.09
N TRP A 71 3.60 3.84 10.59
CA TRP A 71 2.29 3.77 9.96
C TRP A 71 1.83 5.18 9.54
N PRO A 72 1.28 5.35 8.32
CA PRO A 72 1.42 4.47 7.16
C PRO A 72 2.84 4.59 6.56
N THR A 73 3.22 3.63 5.73
CA THR A 73 4.39 3.74 4.84
C THR A 73 4.05 3.13 3.50
N LEU A 74 4.35 3.85 2.42
CA LEU A 74 4.14 3.43 1.05
C LEU A 74 5.48 3.08 0.43
N TYR A 75 5.52 1.97 -0.29
CA TYR A 75 6.65 1.55 -1.10
C TYR A 75 6.16 1.41 -2.54
N LEU A 76 6.80 2.09 -3.50
CA LEU A 76 6.57 1.80 -4.92
C LEU A 76 7.69 0.92 -5.43
N ILE A 77 7.28 -0.16 -6.09
CA ILE A 77 8.13 -1.19 -6.64
C ILE A 77 7.95 -1.15 -8.16
N ASP A 78 9.04 -1.10 -8.92
CA ASP A 78 8.97 -1.07 -10.37
C ASP A 78 8.75 -2.45 -10.99
N LYS A 79 8.72 -2.49 -12.32
CA LYS A 79 8.51 -3.72 -13.09
C LYS A 79 9.66 -4.72 -12.96
N GLN A 80 10.82 -4.31 -12.43
CA GLN A 80 11.98 -5.18 -12.14
C GLN A 80 11.97 -5.72 -10.71
N GLY A 81 11.06 -5.22 -9.86
CA GLY A 81 10.97 -5.63 -8.46
C GLY A 81 11.81 -4.78 -7.51
N ASP A 82 12.37 -3.66 -7.99
CA ASP A 82 13.18 -2.77 -7.19
C ASP A 82 12.32 -1.71 -6.50
N ILE A 83 12.64 -1.39 -5.24
CA ILE A 83 11.98 -0.28 -4.52
C ILE A 83 12.54 1.03 -5.06
N ARG A 84 11.66 1.85 -5.65
CA ARG A 84 12.02 3.13 -6.30
C ARG A 84 11.56 4.35 -5.54
N TYR A 85 10.61 4.18 -4.63
CA TYR A 85 10.07 5.26 -3.83
C TYR A 85 9.60 4.73 -2.48
N VAL A 86 9.87 5.50 -1.42
CA VAL A 86 9.37 5.24 -0.07
C VAL A 86 8.80 6.53 0.50
N HIS A 87 7.57 6.49 0.98
CA HIS A 87 6.95 7.59 1.71
C HIS A 87 6.50 7.13 3.09
N ILE A 88 6.88 7.90 4.11
CA ILE A 88 6.53 7.64 5.50
C ILE A 88 5.55 8.73 5.95
N GLY A 89 4.43 8.31 6.53
CA GLY A 89 3.40 9.22 7.04
C GLY A 89 2.27 9.49 6.06
N GLU A 90 1.39 10.40 6.47
CA GLU A 90 0.27 10.90 5.66
C GLU A 90 0.74 12.09 4.80
N GLY A 91 0.24 12.16 3.57
CA GLY A 91 0.48 13.28 2.64
C GLY A 91 1.24 12.87 1.39
N ALA A 92 1.92 13.85 0.80
CA ALA A 92 2.69 13.72 -0.44
C ALA A 92 1.94 13.00 -1.58
N TYR A 93 0.62 13.23 -1.69
CA TYR A 93 -0.24 12.49 -2.60
C TYR A 93 0.09 12.78 -4.06
N ASP A 94 0.31 14.06 -4.40
CA ASP A 94 0.66 14.46 -5.76
C ASP A 94 2.04 13.92 -6.16
N GLU A 95 3.01 13.95 -5.23
CA GLU A 95 4.34 13.39 -5.43
C GLU A 95 4.30 11.87 -5.58
N THR A 96 3.50 11.18 -4.77
CA THR A 96 3.32 9.73 -4.86
C THR A 96 2.66 9.34 -6.17
N GLU A 97 1.62 10.07 -6.60
CA GLU A 97 0.95 9.82 -7.88
C GLU A 97 1.88 10.09 -9.07
N ALA A 98 2.68 11.15 -9.01
CA ALA A 98 3.69 11.43 -10.04
C ALA A 98 4.72 10.29 -10.15
N ALA A 99 5.16 9.73 -9.02
CA ALA A 99 6.04 8.57 -8.98
C ALA A 99 5.36 7.32 -9.58
N ILE A 100 4.10 7.06 -9.24
CA ILE A 100 3.29 5.97 -9.84
C ILE A 100 3.27 6.12 -11.37
N ARG A 101 2.91 7.30 -11.89
CA ARG A 101 2.85 7.55 -13.34
C ARG A 101 4.20 7.35 -14.01
N THR A 102 5.28 7.77 -13.36
CA THR A 102 6.64 7.58 -13.85
C THR A 102 6.96 6.10 -14.00
N LEU A 103 6.72 5.29 -12.97
CA LEU A 103 7.01 3.85 -13.01
C LEU A 103 6.08 3.07 -13.96
N LEU A 104 4.84 3.50 -14.13
CA LEU A 104 3.92 2.90 -15.12
C LEU A 104 4.44 3.09 -16.56
N ALA A 105 5.02 4.25 -16.85
CA ALA A 105 5.59 4.60 -18.15
C ALA A 105 6.96 3.94 -18.43
N GLU A 106 7.66 3.43 -17.42
CA GLU A 106 8.90 2.69 -17.62
C GLU A 106 8.62 1.38 -18.37
N GLU A 107 9.44 1.04 -19.35
CA GLU A 107 9.34 -0.25 -20.04
C GLU A 107 9.89 -1.38 -19.16
N TYR A 108 9.31 -2.57 -19.28
CA TYR A 108 9.93 -3.75 -18.68
C TYR A 108 11.16 -4.13 -19.50
N SER A 109 12.36 -3.86 -18.98
CA SER A 109 13.62 -4.12 -19.68
C SER A 109 14.19 -5.53 -19.44
N GLY A 110 13.34 -6.53 -19.19
CA GLY A 110 13.79 -7.90 -18.94
C GLY A 110 14.43 -8.55 -20.17
N ASN A 111 15.61 -9.14 -19.99
CA ASN A 111 16.25 -10.08 -20.92
C ASN A 111 15.54 -11.44 -20.93
#